data_AF-A0A388P2Z4-F1
#
_entry.id   AF-A0A388P2Z4-F1
#
_cell.length_a   1.000
_cell.length_b   1.000
_cell.length_c   1.000
_cell.angle_alpha   90.00
_cell.angle_beta   90.00
_cell.angle_gamma   90.00
#
_symmetry.space_group_name_H-M   'P 1'
#
loop_
_entity.id
_entity.type
_entity.pdbx_description
1 polymer ?
#
loop_
_entity_poly.entity_id
_entity_poly.type
_entity_poly.pdbx_seq_one_letter_code
_entity_poly.pdbx_strand_id
1 'polypeptide(L)'
;MGRKILFITTDQQRYDALGCNGGTIARTPNIDALSKAGITFDRAHPQNVVCMPSRSTMITGQHVSTHGVWMNGVPLPQDAPSIAGDLRAVGYSTALIGKAHFEPLLDPFLRFTENRLGNERQTTDNPVDPHRGFDHMELSTHGAVGQLHYSQWVRDNHPEAVAGFYRVLDNELQVNAQGGGDTNAPQLKINPIPTEWYHTHWVAQRTINWLNSLPADKDWFCWMSFPDPHHPWDPPASELHRVPWKDLDLPVGYNEDKSKREKILDDKLRHWRGWYDGTFVSNYEAPAHWVPATLTADQVREVNAFTHVENELIDDAIGAVMSAITARGWQDDLDVLYTTDHGEFQGDFGLLFKGPYHVDSLMRLPLIWRPAPNTKTHRHGSVHQLVWFHSRQLLRTSPDLKNLRTPRQCGYRSMMLMLKNSATNACSQNGTVCCSAKLFIYARSVVTTGFAPRHSTAR
;
A
#
# COMPACT_ATOMS: atom_id res chain seq x y z
N MET A 1 -2.64 2.09 -30.67
CA MET A 1 -3.54 2.82 -29.75
C MET A 1 -2.82 2.91 -28.44
N GLY A 2 -2.90 4.06 -27.79
CA GLY A 2 -2.19 4.31 -26.56
C GLY A 2 -2.66 3.42 -25.40
N ARG A 3 -1.80 3.17 -24.42
CA ARG A 3 -2.13 2.44 -23.18
C ARG A 3 -2.08 3.35 -21.97
N LYS A 4 -3.06 3.18 -21.09
CA LYS A 4 -3.19 3.94 -19.85
C LYS A 4 -3.12 3.00 -18.66
N ILE A 5 -2.40 3.38 -17.62
CA ILE A 5 -2.17 2.53 -16.44
C ILE A 5 -2.48 3.34 -15.19
N LEU A 6 -3.55 2.97 -14.50
CA LEU A 6 -3.88 3.47 -13.18
C LEU A 6 -3.46 2.43 -12.14
N PHE A 7 -2.44 2.75 -11.36
CA PHE A 7 -2.00 1.94 -10.23
C PHE A 7 -2.50 2.56 -8.93
N ILE A 8 -3.49 1.92 -8.33
CA ILE A 8 -4.15 2.33 -7.11
C ILE A 8 -3.54 1.56 -5.94
N THR A 9 -3.14 2.29 -4.91
CA THR A 9 -2.69 1.69 -3.65
C THR A 9 -3.38 2.37 -2.47
N THR A 10 -3.69 1.59 -1.46
CA THR A 10 -4.02 2.06 -0.11
C THR A 10 -2.83 1.83 0.82
N ASP A 11 -2.84 2.42 2.01
CA ASP A 11 -1.88 2.09 3.05
C ASP A 11 -2.58 1.29 4.16
N GLN A 12 -2.01 0.16 4.56
CA GLN A 12 -2.50 -0.56 5.73
C GLN A 12 -3.93 -1.14 5.63
N GLN A 13 -4.38 -1.54 4.44
CA GLN A 13 -5.72 -2.10 4.26
C GLN A 13 -5.72 -3.62 4.41
N ARG A 14 -6.62 -4.17 5.24
CA ARG A 14 -6.77 -5.63 5.33
C ARG A 14 -7.39 -6.23 4.06
N TYR A 15 -6.97 -7.46 3.74
CA TYR A 15 -7.57 -8.27 2.66
C TYR A 15 -9.08 -8.44 2.80
N ASP A 16 -9.58 -8.68 4.01
CA ASP A 16 -10.98 -8.95 4.32
C ASP A 16 -11.81 -7.67 4.55
N ALA A 17 -11.27 -6.48 4.28
CA ALA A 17 -12.01 -5.22 4.35
C ALA A 17 -12.92 -4.97 3.13
N LEU A 18 -12.72 -5.70 2.03
CA LEU A 18 -13.37 -5.46 0.74
C LEU A 18 -14.45 -6.49 0.43
N GLY A 19 -15.57 -6.04 -0.14
CA GLY A 19 -16.68 -6.91 -0.55
C GLY A 19 -16.25 -8.04 -1.47
N CYS A 20 -15.39 -7.74 -2.47
CA CYS A 20 -14.86 -8.73 -3.39
C CYS A 20 -13.93 -9.78 -2.77
N ASN A 21 -13.47 -9.55 -1.54
CA ASN A 21 -12.64 -10.48 -0.78
C ASN A 21 -13.41 -11.13 0.38
N GLY A 22 -14.73 -10.92 0.46
CA GLY A 22 -15.62 -11.49 1.47
C GLY A 22 -15.91 -10.59 2.66
N GLY A 23 -15.43 -9.34 2.65
CA GLY A 23 -15.77 -8.33 3.66
C GLY A 23 -17.25 -7.98 3.63
N THR A 24 -17.84 -7.74 4.79
CA THR A 24 -19.28 -7.49 4.94
C THR A 24 -19.64 -6.15 5.61
N ILE A 25 -18.63 -5.42 6.10
CA ILE A 25 -18.83 -4.19 6.87
C ILE A 25 -18.75 -2.96 5.96
N ALA A 26 -17.58 -2.68 5.39
CA ALA A 26 -17.42 -1.55 4.46
C ALA A 26 -18.10 -1.85 3.11
N ARG A 27 -18.89 -0.90 2.60
CA ARG A 27 -19.45 -0.98 1.25
C ARG A 27 -18.44 -0.50 0.22
N THR A 28 -17.94 -1.42 -0.61
CA THR A 28 -16.91 -1.12 -1.63
C THR A 28 -17.35 -1.44 -3.06
N PRO A 29 -18.48 -0.91 -3.55
CA PRO A 29 -19.03 -1.28 -4.87
C PRO A 29 -18.12 -0.95 -6.06
N ASN A 30 -17.31 0.11 -5.99
CA ASN A 30 -16.44 0.51 -7.10
C ASN A 30 -15.23 -0.43 -7.21
N ILE A 31 -14.59 -0.78 -6.10
CA ILE A 31 -13.51 -1.76 -6.04
C ILE A 31 -14.04 -3.15 -6.42
N ASP A 32 -15.24 -3.51 -5.96
CA ASP A 32 -15.90 -4.75 -6.33
C ASP A 32 -16.17 -4.84 -7.84
N ALA A 33 -16.51 -3.71 -8.47
CA ALA A 33 -16.68 -3.64 -9.92
C ALA A 33 -15.36 -3.86 -10.67
N LEU A 34 -14.23 -3.35 -10.16
CA LEU A 34 -12.90 -3.64 -10.72
C LEU A 34 -12.59 -5.14 -10.67
N SER A 35 -12.90 -5.80 -9.55
CA SER A 35 -12.74 -7.25 -9.37
C SER A 35 -13.62 -8.04 -10.35
N LYS A 36 -14.91 -7.70 -10.46
CA LYS A 36 -15.86 -8.35 -11.38
C LYS A 36 -15.43 -8.24 -12.85
N ALA A 37 -14.86 -7.10 -13.23
CA ALA A 37 -14.36 -6.86 -14.58
C ALA A 37 -12.91 -7.31 -14.79
N GLY A 38 -12.26 -7.91 -13.79
CA GLY A 38 -10.83 -8.17 -13.77
C GLY A 38 -10.45 -9.54 -13.22
N ILE A 39 -9.24 -9.57 -12.66
CA ILE A 39 -8.60 -10.74 -12.10
C ILE A 39 -8.22 -10.42 -10.66
N THR A 40 -8.65 -11.26 -9.73
CA THR A 40 -8.36 -11.11 -8.30
C THR A 40 -7.37 -12.18 -7.84
N PHE A 41 -6.32 -11.76 -7.14
CA PHE A 41 -5.28 -12.64 -6.61
C PHE A 41 -5.53 -12.81 -5.11
N ASP A 42 -5.88 -14.01 -4.68
CA ASP A 42 -6.28 -14.27 -3.30
C ASP A 42 -5.12 -14.64 -2.36
N ARG A 43 -3.91 -14.78 -2.92
CA ARG A 43 -2.65 -15.13 -2.23
C ARG A 43 -1.51 -14.17 -2.57
N ALA A 44 -1.82 -12.88 -2.68
CA ALA A 44 -0.83 -11.83 -2.84
C ALA A 44 -0.18 -11.46 -1.48
N HIS A 45 1.14 -11.30 -1.45
CA HIS A 45 1.90 -10.95 -0.23
C HIS A 45 2.92 -9.83 -0.49
N PRO A 46 3.17 -8.94 0.49
CA PRO A 46 4.20 -7.93 0.39
C PRO A 46 5.56 -8.52 0.78
N GLN A 47 6.66 -7.92 0.32
CA GLN A 47 8.01 -8.30 0.74
C GLN A 47 8.32 -7.92 2.19
N ASN A 48 7.55 -6.98 2.75
CA ASN A 48 7.70 -6.47 4.10
C ASN A 48 6.34 -5.91 4.56
N VAL A 49 6.03 -6.02 5.85
CA VAL A 49 4.77 -5.56 6.44
C VAL A 49 4.86 -4.14 7.01
N VAL A 50 5.80 -3.35 6.49
CA VAL A 50 6.07 -1.95 6.86
C VAL A 50 6.12 -1.10 5.58
N CYS A 51 5.59 0.13 5.64
CA CYS A 51 5.33 1.00 4.48
C CYS A 51 6.54 1.20 3.57
N MET A 52 7.63 1.85 4.03
CA MET A 52 8.75 2.25 3.15
C MET A 52 9.40 1.04 2.46
N PRO A 53 9.71 -0.08 3.17
CA PRO A 53 10.21 -1.28 2.53
C PRO A 53 9.25 -1.87 1.48
N SER A 54 7.95 -1.96 1.80
CA SER A 54 6.95 -2.51 0.89
C SER A 54 6.78 -1.66 -0.36
N ARG A 55 6.64 -0.34 -0.19
CA ARG A 55 6.52 0.63 -1.29
C ARG A 55 7.80 0.71 -2.13
N SER A 56 8.96 0.56 -1.51
CA SER A 56 10.26 0.42 -2.21
C SER A 56 10.30 -0.85 -3.07
N THR A 57 9.81 -1.98 -2.56
CA THR A 57 9.63 -3.20 -3.38
C THR A 57 8.66 -2.93 -4.54
N MET A 58 7.56 -2.22 -4.30
CA MET A 58 6.62 -1.88 -5.35
C MET A 58 7.30 -1.07 -6.44
N ILE A 59 7.89 0.09 -6.16
CA ILE A 59 8.47 0.97 -7.20
C ILE A 59 9.64 0.34 -7.93
N THR A 60 10.51 -0.37 -7.21
CA THR A 60 11.73 -0.95 -7.79
C THR A 60 11.51 -2.29 -8.46
N GLY A 61 10.49 -3.02 -8.03
CA GLY A 61 10.33 -4.44 -8.34
C GLY A 61 11.47 -5.31 -7.82
N GLN A 62 12.22 -4.88 -6.80
CA GLN A 62 13.31 -5.63 -6.17
C GLN A 62 12.90 -6.14 -4.79
N HIS A 63 13.59 -7.16 -4.27
CA HIS A 63 13.45 -7.58 -2.88
C HIS A 63 14.11 -6.58 -1.91
N VAL A 64 13.66 -6.59 -0.64
CA VAL A 64 14.26 -5.80 0.46
C VAL A 64 15.77 -6.00 0.57
N SER A 65 16.25 -7.23 0.42
CA SER A 65 17.69 -7.55 0.44
C SER A 65 18.48 -6.96 -0.73
N THR A 66 17.81 -6.53 -1.80
CA THR A 66 18.42 -5.92 -2.98
C THR A 66 18.35 -4.40 -2.91
N HIS A 67 17.17 -3.81 -2.66
CA HIS A 67 17.03 -2.35 -2.62
C HIS A 67 17.47 -1.73 -1.28
N GLY A 68 17.66 -2.54 -0.23
CA GLY A 68 18.27 -2.12 1.04
C GLY A 68 17.38 -1.33 1.99
N VAL A 69 16.10 -1.13 1.67
CA VAL A 69 15.13 -0.43 2.54
C VAL A 69 14.44 -1.46 3.42
N TRP A 70 14.89 -1.59 4.67
CA TRP A 70 14.44 -2.67 5.58
C TRP A 70 13.55 -2.20 6.74
N MET A 71 13.44 -0.89 6.97
CA MET A 71 12.51 -0.27 7.91
C MET A 71 12.13 1.15 7.45
N ASN A 72 11.11 1.74 8.07
CA ASN A 72 10.85 3.18 7.91
C ASN A 72 12.05 3.99 8.45
N GLY A 73 12.36 5.10 7.80
CA GLY A 73 13.53 5.94 8.10
C GLY A 73 14.78 5.60 7.27
N VAL A 74 14.83 4.45 6.60
CA VAL A 74 15.92 4.10 5.66
C VAL A 74 15.51 4.53 4.25
N PRO A 75 16.08 5.60 3.66
CA PRO A 75 15.66 6.08 2.35
C PRO A 75 16.06 5.10 1.24
N LEU A 76 15.23 5.01 0.20
CA LEU A 76 15.58 4.30 -1.03
C LEU A 76 16.81 4.96 -1.69
N PRO A 77 17.88 4.21 -2.07
CA PRO A 77 19.05 4.77 -2.75
C PRO A 77 18.65 5.56 -4.01
N GLN A 78 19.29 6.70 -4.28
CA GLN A 78 18.89 7.60 -5.39
C GLN A 78 18.93 6.93 -6.77
N ASP A 79 19.86 6.00 -6.98
CA ASP A 79 20.07 5.24 -8.21
C ASP A 79 19.17 3.99 -8.33
N ALA A 80 18.30 3.75 -7.35
CA ALA A 80 17.39 2.61 -7.38
C ALA A 80 16.46 2.69 -8.62
N PRO A 81 16.25 1.56 -9.32
CA PRO A 81 15.42 1.53 -10.50
C PRO A 81 13.96 1.83 -10.16
N SER A 82 13.19 2.46 -11.05
CA SER A 82 11.77 2.73 -10.82
C SER A 82 10.91 2.33 -12.02
N ILE A 83 9.71 1.80 -11.76
CA ILE A 83 8.75 1.49 -12.82
C ILE A 83 8.34 2.73 -13.62
N ALA A 84 8.23 3.88 -12.96
CA ALA A 84 7.93 5.15 -13.61
C ALA A 84 9.05 5.59 -14.56
N GLY A 85 10.32 5.48 -14.15
CA GLY A 85 11.47 5.78 -15.01
C GLY A 85 11.51 4.89 -16.25
N ASP A 86 11.23 3.60 -16.11
CA ASP A 86 11.13 2.67 -17.24
C ASP A 86 10.01 3.04 -18.22
N LEU A 87 8.83 3.42 -17.72
CA LEU A 87 7.68 3.80 -18.55
C LEU A 87 7.90 5.16 -19.22
N ARG A 88 8.47 6.13 -18.50
CA ARG A 88 8.84 7.44 -19.03
C ARG A 88 9.83 7.32 -20.18
N ALA A 89 10.82 6.41 -20.07
CA ALA A 89 11.80 6.16 -21.13
C ALA A 89 11.18 5.67 -22.46
N VAL A 90 9.94 5.16 -22.43
CA VAL A 90 9.17 4.76 -23.63
C VAL A 90 8.00 5.69 -23.95
N GLY A 91 7.99 6.89 -23.36
CA GLY A 91 7.11 7.99 -23.76
C GLY A 91 5.83 8.18 -22.93
N TYR A 92 5.67 7.44 -21.83
CA TYR A 92 4.55 7.66 -20.90
C TYR A 92 4.71 8.98 -20.15
N SER A 93 3.61 9.70 -19.96
CA SER A 93 3.50 10.70 -18.89
C SER A 93 3.31 9.98 -17.56
N THR A 94 4.05 10.38 -16.54
CA THR A 94 4.11 9.65 -15.28
C THR A 94 3.73 10.53 -14.10
N ALA A 95 2.87 10.03 -13.22
CA ALA A 95 2.51 10.72 -11.99
C ALA A 95 2.45 9.81 -10.77
N LEU A 96 2.75 10.38 -9.61
CA LEU A 96 2.43 9.82 -8.30
C LEU A 96 1.63 10.87 -7.52
N ILE A 97 0.40 10.53 -7.16
CA ILE A 97 -0.50 11.44 -6.46
C ILE A 97 -0.95 10.76 -5.17
N GLY A 98 -0.58 11.35 -4.04
CA GLY A 98 -0.83 10.87 -2.69
C GLY A 98 0.43 10.38 -1.97
N LYS A 99 0.38 9.21 -1.32
CA LYS A 99 1.48 8.72 -0.48
C LYS A 99 2.59 8.04 -1.31
N ALA A 100 3.79 8.63 -1.35
CA ALA A 100 4.99 8.02 -1.94
C ALA A 100 5.71 7.14 -0.92
N HIS A 101 6.36 7.77 0.07
CA HIS A 101 7.03 7.10 1.18
C HIS A 101 8.22 6.23 0.73
N PHE A 102 9.03 6.74 -0.21
CA PHE A 102 10.35 6.16 -0.53
C PHE A 102 11.46 6.79 0.30
N GLU A 103 11.18 7.96 0.88
CA GLU A 103 12.04 8.74 1.74
C GLU A 103 11.34 9.04 3.08
N PRO A 104 12.09 9.36 4.16
CA PRO A 104 11.49 9.76 5.43
C PRO A 104 10.53 10.95 5.31
N LEU A 105 9.31 10.80 5.85
CA LEU A 105 8.25 11.81 5.77
C LEU A 105 8.52 13.08 6.60
N LEU A 106 9.22 12.95 7.73
CA LEU A 106 9.58 14.07 8.58
C LEU A 106 11.05 14.41 8.39
N ASP A 107 11.30 15.55 7.76
CA ASP A 107 12.66 16.02 7.52
C ASP A 107 12.79 17.54 7.67
N PRO A 108 13.07 18.04 8.88
CA PRO A 108 13.15 19.49 9.14
C PRO A 108 14.29 20.18 8.37
N PHE A 109 15.23 19.40 7.81
CA PHE A 109 16.37 19.90 7.06
C PHE A 109 16.20 19.80 5.54
N LEU A 110 15.05 19.32 5.04
CA LEU A 110 14.75 19.22 3.61
C LEU A 110 15.85 18.52 2.78
N ARG A 111 16.47 17.48 3.35
CA ARG A 111 17.46 16.60 2.73
C ARG A 111 16.84 15.70 1.65
N PHE A 112 15.57 15.33 1.82
CA PHE A 112 14.85 14.42 0.91
C PHE A 112 14.04 15.18 -0.14
N THR A 113 13.99 14.65 -1.37
CA THR A 113 13.30 15.30 -2.50
C THR A 113 11.80 15.34 -2.26
N GLU A 114 11.19 14.27 -1.73
CA GLU A 114 9.75 14.24 -1.42
C GLU A 114 9.33 15.41 -0.51
N ASN A 115 10.17 15.75 0.48
CA ASN A 115 9.93 16.86 1.39
C ASN A 115 10.11 18.23 0.72
N ARG A 116 11.14 18.39 -0.13
CA ARG A 116 11.39 19.63 -0.88
C ARG A 116 10.25 19.95 -1.83
N LEU A 117 9.78 18.97 -2.61
CA LEU A 117 8.69 19.13 -3.56
C LEU A 117 7.44 19.71 -2.88
N GLY A 118 7.03 19.10 -1.76
CA GLY A 118 5.91 19.59 -0.97
C GLY A 118 6.15 21.00 -0.43
N ASN A 119 7.30 21.22 0.20
CA ASN A 119 7.62 22.50 0.84
C ASN A 119 7.63 23.66 -0.16
N GLU A 120 8.20 23.42 -1.34
CA GLU A 120 8.33 24.39 -2.43
C GLU A 120 7.09 24.47 -3.32
N ARG A 121 6.05 23.66 -3.04
CA ARG A 121 4.82 23.55 -3.84
C ARG A 121 5.10 23.21 -5.31
N GLN A 122 6.15 22.44 -5.56
CA GLN A 122 6.56 21.97 -6.88
C GLN A 122 6.11 20.55 -7.11
N THR A 123 5.75 20.19 -8.34
CA THR A 123 5.35 18.82 -8.69
C THR A 123 6.46 18.04 -9.38
N THR A 124 7.60 18.68 -9.67
CA THR A 124 8.81 18.05 -10.21
C THR A 124 10.03 18.85 -9.77
N ASP A 125 11.12 18.17 -9.45
CA ASP A 125 12.39 18.78 -9.05
C ASP A 125 13.28 19.07 -10.25
N ASN A 126 13.16 18.25 -11.30
CA ASN A 126 13.89 18.41 -12.54
C ASN A 126 13.05 17.87 -13.73
N PRO A 127 12.56 18.72 -14.63
CA PRO A 127 11.78 18.28 -15.79
C PRO A 127 12.52 17.33 -16.75
N VAL A 128 13.86 17.36 -16.76
CA VAL A 128 14.68 16.50 -17.63
C VAL A 128 14.86 15.11 -17.01
N ASP A 129 15.19 15.07 -15.72
CA ASP A 129 15.44 13.85 -14.94
C ASP A 129 14.68 13.91 -13.62
N PRO A 130 13.35 13.70 -13.66
CA PRO A 130 12.52 13.93 -12.50
C PRO A 130 12.68 12.83 -11.45
N HIS A 131 12.40 13.16 -10.20
CA HIS A 131 12.49 12.23 -9.09
C HIS A 131 11.81 10.89 -9.36
N ARG A 132 12.61 9.81 -9.37
CA ARG A 132 12.17 8.42 -9.65
C ARG A 132 11.42 8.27 -10.98
N GLY A 133 11.64 9.18 -11.93
CA GLY A 133 11.00 9.14 -13.22
C GLY A 133 9.53 9.53 -13.21
N PHE A 134 9.05 10.28 -12.20
CA PHE A 134 7.69 10.85 -12.18
C PHE A 134 7.68 12.30 -12.66
N ASP A 135 7.08 12.56 -13.82
CA ASP A 135 6.92 13.92 -14.35
C ASP A 135 6.08 14.82 -13.42
N HIS A 136 5.22 14.22 -12.58
CA HIS A 136 4.35 14.93 -11.65
C HIS A 136 4.18 14.18 -10.32
N MET A 137 4.51 14.83 -9.21
CA MET A 137 4.29 14.34 -7.86
C MET A 137 3.50 15.36 -7.02
N GLU A 138 2.35 14.95 -6.51
CA GLU A 138 1.58 15.71 -5.51
C GLU A 138 1.34 14.83 -4.29
N LEU A 139 1.98 15.15 -3.18
CA LEU A 139 2.18 14.24 -2.08
C LEU A 139 1.26 14.51 -0.90
N SER A 140 0.78 13.43 -0.28
CA SER A 140 -0.02 13.46 0.93
C SER A 140 0.41 12.42 1.95
N THR A 141 0.00 12.66 3.19
CA THR A 141 0.07 11.72 4.31
C THR A 141 -1.22 11.87 5.14
N HIS A 142 -1.32 11.19 6.27
CA HIS A 142 -2.51 11.07 7.12
C HIS A 142 -2.85 12.35 7.92
N GLY A 143 -2.33 13.50 7.54
CA GLY A 143 -2.50 14.70 8.36
C GLY A 143 -2.13 16.02 7.71
N ALA A 144 -2.61 17.10 8.35
CA ALA A 144 -2.40 18.47 7.91
C ALA A 144 -1.08 19.11 8.38
N VAL A 145 -0.21 18.35 9.05
CA VAL A 145 1.08 18.85 9.55
C VAL A 145 2.22 18.14 8.83
N GLY A 146 3.12 18.92 8.25
CA GLY A 146 4.30 18.42 7.54
C GLY A 146 4.69 19.30 6.35
N GLN A 147 5.67 18.85 5.58
CA GLN A 147 6.15 19.54 4.39
C GLN A 147 5.37 19.19 3.11
N LEU A 148 4.64 18.08 3.09
CA LEU A 148 3.98 17.56 1.87
C LEU A 148 2.86 18.47 1.34
N HIS A 149 2.55 18.33 0.04
CA HIS A 149 1.60 19.18 -0.68
C HIS A 149 0.24 19.25 -0.02
N TYR A 150 -0.32 18.14 0.45
CA TYR A 150 -1.60 18.15 1.14
C TYR A 150 -1.56 19.00 2.42
N SER A 151 -0.55 18.80 3.27
CA SER A 151 -0.40 19.56 4.51
C SER A 151 -0.20 21.06 4.24
N GLN A 152 0.55 21.42 3.19
CA GLN A 152 0.66 22.82 2.75
C GLN A 152 -0.69 23.35 2.25
N TRP A 153 -1.41 22.58 1.43
CA TRP A 153 -2.70 22.98 0.85
C TRP A 153 -3.75 23.23 1.94
N VAL A 154 -3.88 22.35 2.93
CA VAL A 154 -4.80 22.57 4.07
C VAL A 154 -4.40 23.83 4.83
N ARG A 155 -3.12 24.05 5.13
CA ARG A 155 -2.68 25.28 5.82
C ARG A 155 -2.96 26.55 5.03
N ASP A 156 -2.77 26.51 3.71
CA ASP A 156 -2.91 27.68 2.84
C ASP A 156 -4.39 28.01 2.57
N ASN A 157 -5.28 27.01 2.52
CA ASN A 157 -6.67 27.18 2.07
C ASN A 157 -7.71 26.99 3.19
N HIS A 158 -7.41 26.15 4.17
CA HIS A 158 -8.31 25.72 5.24
C HIS A 158 -7.58 25.64 6.60
N PRO A 159 -6.89 26.70 7.05
CA PRO A 159 -6.12 26.68 8.30
C PRO A 159 -6.96 26.29 9.52
N GLU A 160 -8.28 26.53 9.49
CA GLU A 160 -9.24 26.11 10.51
C GLU A 160 -9.35 24.59 10.66
N ALA A 161 -9.09 23.82 9.60
CA ALA A 161 -9.20 22.37 9.62
C ALA A 161 -7.95 21.67 10.20
N VAL A 162 -6.82 22.38 10.30
CA VAL A 162 -5.53 21.79 10.72
C VAL A 162 -5.62 21.17 12.12
N ALA A 163 -6.30 21.83 13.06
CA ALA A 163 -6.46 21.35 14.43
C ALA A 163 -7.40 20.13 14.54
N GLY A 164 -8.18 19.84 13.49
CA GLY A 164 -9.07 18.68 13.40
C GLY A 164 -8.33 17.35 13.29
N PHE A 165 -7.16 17.35 12.65
CA PHE A 165 -6.34 16.14 12.48
C PHE A 165 -5.66 15.69 13.76
N TYR A 166 -5.46 14.38 13.90
CA TYR A 166 -4.71 13.81 15.01
C TYR A 166 -3.25 14.26 14.99
N ARG A 167 -2.71 14.52 16.18
CA ARG A 167 -1.32 14.90 16.34
C ARG A 167 -0.45 13.65 16.39
N VAL A 168 0.13 13.27 15.26
CA VAL A 168 0.91 12.02 15.09
C VAL A 168 2.07 11.88 16.07
N LEU A 169 2.75 12.98 16.43
CA LEU A 169 3.86 12.98 17.39
C LEU A 169 3.51 13.72 18.67
N ASP A 170 3.89 13.19 19.83
CA ASP A 170 3.73 13.85 21.13
C ASP A 170 4.75 14.97 21.34
N ASN A 171 4.89 15.47 22.59
CA ASN A 171 5.83 16.56 22.91
C ASN A 171 7.29 16.08 22.96
N GLU A 172 7.48 14.77 23.11
CA GLU A 172 8.76 14.06 23.17
C GLU A 172 9.20 13.55 21.79
N LEU A 173 8.47 13.93 20.73
CA LEU A 173 8.68 13.51 19.34
C LEU A 173 8.57 11.99 19.15
N GLN A 174 7.78 11.31 19.98
CA GLN A 174 7.42 9.91 19.83
C GLN A 174 6.04 9.78 19.17
N VAL A 175 5.77 8.60 18.61
CA VAL A 175 4.44 8.27 18.08
C VAL A 175 3.41 8.41 19.21
N ASN A 176 2.44 9.29 19.02
CA ASN A 176 1.48 9.67 20.05
C ASN A 176 0.48 8.54 20.34
N ALA A 177 0.17 8.30 21.62
CA ALA A 177 -0.77 7.29 22.10
C ALA A 177 -2.12 7.86 22.53
N GLN A 178 -2.34 9.17 22.40
CA GLN A 178 -3.55 9.86 22.85
C GLN A 178 -4.80 9.12 22.36
N GLY A 179 -5.69 8.83 23.30
CA GLY A 179 -6.98 8.23 23.02
C GLY A 179 -8.03 9.28 22.64
N GLY A 180 -9.05 8.83 21.92
CA GLY A 180 -10.23 9.63 21.59
C GLY A 180 -11.43 8.77 21.24
N GLY A 181 -12.47 9.40 20.68
CA GLY A 181 -13.74 8.73 20.41
C GLY A 181 -14.53 8.44 21.67
N ASP A 182 -15.53 7.57 21.55
CA ASP A 182 -16.42 7.13 22.62
C ASP A 182 -15.70 6.22 23.62
N THR A 183 -14.71 5.45 23.17
CA THR A 183 -14.04 4.40 23.96
C THR A 183 -12.63 4.77 24.42
N ASN A 184 -12.19 6.00 24.11
CA ASN A 184 -10.82 6.48 24.34
C ASN A 184 -9.77 5.55 23.69
N ALA A 185 -10.07 5.02 22.50
CA ALA A 185 -9.17 4.15 21.74
C ALA A 185 -7.92 4.91 21.28
N PRO A 186 -6.73 4.28 21.28
CA PRO A 186 -5.49 4.95 20.90
C PRO A 186 -5.55 5.45 19.45
N GLN A 187 -5.10 6.68 19.22
CA GLN A 187 -5.04 7.32 17.90
C GLN A 187 -6.37 7.51 17.16
N LEU A 188 -7.49 7.39 17.87
CA LEU A 188 -8.78 7.74 17.33
C LEU A 188 -9.07 9.23 17.58
N LYS A 189 -9.56 9.95 16.56
CA LYS A 189 -10.01 11.34 16.73
C LYS A 189 -11.24 11.66 15.91
N ILE A 190 -12.16 12.40 16.52
CA ILE A 190 -13.28 13.00 15.80
C ILE A 190 -12.77 14.20 15.02
N ASN A 191 -12.76 14.09 13.70
CA ASN A 191 -12.22 15.11 12.81
C ASN A 191 -13.36 15.92 12.16
N PRO A 192 -13.57 17.20 12.50
CA PRO A 192 -14.66 18.00 11.94
C PRO A 192 -14.41 18.45 10.49
N ILE A 193 -13.33 17.97 9.85
CA ILE A 193 -13.01 18.33 8.47
C ILE A 193 -14.15 17.97 7.51
N PRO A 194 -14.54 18.87 6.58
CA PRO A 194 -15.42 18.51 5.48
C PRO A 194 -14.84 17.39 4.61
N THR A 195 -15.68 16.44 4.21
CA THR A 195 -15.29 15.25 3.46
C THR A 195 -14.49 15.58 2.20
N GLU A 196 -14.86 16.65 1.49
CA GLU A 196 -14.21 17.13 0.27
C GLU A 196 -12.79 17.66 0.47
N TRP A 197 -12.43 18.09 1.69
CA TRP A 197 -11.08 18.57 2.03
C TRP A 197 -10.20 17.47 2.60
N TYR A 198 -10.79 16.33 3.00
CA TYR A 198 -10.06 15.19 3.53
C TYR A 198 -9.11 14.61 2.48
N HIS A 199 -7.94 14.13 2.91
CA HIS A 199 -6.85 13.79 1.99
C HIS A 199 -7.23 12.74 0.95
N THR A 200 -8.15 11.82 1.27
CA THR A 200 -8.61 10.81 0.32
C THR A 200 -9.39 11.41 -0.85
N HIS A 201 -10.30 12.34 -0.59
CA HIS A 201 -10.99 13.09 -1.64
C HIS A 201 -10.05 14.06 -2.37
N TRP A 202 -9.12 14.67 -1.63
CA TRP A 202 -8.09 15.52 -2.23
C TRP A 202 -7.22 14.75 -3.24
N VAL A 203 -6.75 13.54 -2.89
CA VAL A 203 -5.95 12.68 -3.80
C VAL A 203 -6.73 12.35 -5.07
N ALA A 204 -8.01 11.98 -4.96
CA ALA A 204 -8.86 11.76 -6.13
C ALA A 204 -9.01 13.03 -6.97
N GLN A 205 -9.27 14.18 -6.36
CA GLN A 205 -9.41 15.44 -7.08
C GLN A 205 -8.12 15.85 -7.78
N ARG A 206 -6.96 15.71 -7.13
CA ARG A 206 -5.64 15.95 -7.76
C ARG A 206 -5.37 15.01 -8.92
N THR A 207 -5.76 13.75 -8.78
CA THR A 207 -5.67 12.76 -9.86
C THR A 207 -6.54 13.17 -11.06
N ILE A 208 -7.79 13.56 -10.83
CA ILE A 208 -8.69 14.04 -11.89
C ILE A 208 -8.10 15.29 -12.57
N ASN A 209 -7.58 16.24 -11.81
CA ASN A 209 -6.95 17.45 -12.35
C ASN A 209 -5.75 17.14 -13.25
N TRP A 210 -4.85 16.27 -12.79
CA TRP A 210 -3.71 15.84 -13.59
C TRP A 210 -4.14 15.10 -14.86
N LEU A 211 -5.08 14.14 -14.73
CA LEU A 211 -5.63 13.43 -15.88
C LEU A 211 -6.24 14.40 -16.88
N ASN A 212 -7.00 15.41 -16.43
CA ASN A 212 -7.61 16.44 -17.27
C ASN A 212 -6.59 17.30 -18.03
N SER A 213 -5.39 17.48 -17.48
CA SER A 213 -4.32 18.25 -18.14
C SER A 213 -3.69 17.54 -19.34
N LEU A 214 -3.85 16.21 -19.45
CA LEU A 214 -3.19 15.41 -20.48
C LEU A 214 -3.92 15.46 -21.83
N PRO A 215 -3.19 15.39 -22.96
CA PRO A 215 -3.77 15.15 -24.29
C PRO A 215 -4.55 13.82 -24.36
N ALA A 216 -5.57 13.75 -25.22
CA ALA A 216 -6.44 12.58 -25.34
C ALA A 216 -5.69 11.30 -25.75
N ASP A 217 -4.71 11.42 -26.64
CA ASP A 217 -3.89 10.35 -27.22
C ASP A 217 -2.66 9.99 -26.38
N LYS A 218 -2.42 10.69 -25.27
CA LYS A 218 -1.22 10.50 -24.46
C LYS A 218 -1.28 9.20 -23.64
N ASP A 219 -0.22 8.42 -23.71
CA ASP A 219 0.05 7.30 -22.81
C ASP A 219 0.45 7.80 -21.44
N TRP A 220 -0.10 7.19 -20.40
CA TRP A 220 0.15 7.63 -19.03
C TRP A 220 0.15 6.50 -18.01
N PHE A 221 0.96 6.71 -16.98
CA PHE A 221 1.04 5.91 -15.77
C PHE A 221 0.78 6.81 -14.58
N CYS A 222 -0.30 6.54 -13.85
CA CYS A 222 -0.65 7.26 -12.63
C CYS A 222 -0.62 6.29 -11.46
N TRP A 223 0.28 6.52 -10.51
CA TRP A 223 0.22 5.89 -9.21
C TRP A 223 -0.62 6.76 -8.26
N MET A 224 -1.90 6.40 -8.13
CA MET A 224 -2.82 7.01 -7.18
C MET A 224 -2.70 6.28 -5.84
N SER A 225 -2.11 6.92 -4.83
CA SER A 225 -1.77 6.26 -3.57
C SER A 225 -2.45 6.93 -2.38
N PHE A 226 -3.46 6.27 -1.82
CA PHE A 226 -4.18 6.78 -0.66
C PHE A 226 -3.38 6.54 0.63
N PRO A 227 -3.30 7.55 1.53
CA PRO A 227 -2.84 7.34 2.89
C PRO A 227 -3.82 6.47 3.70
N ASP A 228 -5.14 6.60 3.52
CA ASP A 228 -6.11 5.73 4.20
C ASP A 228 -5.99 4.25 3.77
N PRO A 229 -6.48 3.29 4.60
CA PRO A 229 -7.12 3.48 5.93
C PRO A 229 -6.12 3.34 7.11
N HIS A 230 -4.92 3.87 6.94
CA HIS A 230 -3.88 3.81 7.95
C HIS A 230 -4.14 4.83 9.07
N HIS A 231 -3.73 4.47 10.29
CA HIS A 231 -3.79 5.33 11.48
C HIS A 231 -3.07 6.70 11.34
N PRO A 232 -3.37 7.72 12.16
CA PRO A 232 -4.47 7.81 13.12
C PRO A 232 -5.83 7.64 12.45
N TRP A 233 -6.80 7.09 13.18
CA TRP A 233 -8.14 6.89 12.66
C TRP A 233 -8.97 8.15 12.92
N ASP A 234 -9.03 9.02 11.93
CA ASP A 234 -9.68 10.32 12.03
C ASP A 234 -10.47 10.74 10.77
N PRO A 235 -11.33 9.85 10.21
CA PRO A 235 -12.16 10.20 9.07
C PRO A 235 -13.11 11.36 9.43
N PRO A 236 -13.61 12.08 8.42
CA PRO A 236 -14.58 13.16 8.59
C PRO A 236 -15.74 12.75 9.49
N ALA A 237 -16.01 13.55 10.52
CA ALA A 237 -17.06 13.29 11.51
C ALA A 237 -18.44 13.16 10.87
N SER A 238 -18.67 13.85 9.74
CA SER A 238 -19.88 13.75 8.93
C SER A 238 -20.12 12.35 8.38
N GLU A 239 -19.09 11.51 8.24
CA GLU A 239 -19.15 10.18 7.59
C GLU A 239 -19.26 9.02 8.59
N LEU A 240 -19.06 9.28 9.89
CA LEU A 240 -19.09 8.25 10.95
C LEU A 240 -20.43 7.51 11.07
N HIS A 241 -21.51 8.09 10.55
CA HIS A 241 -22.83 7.47 10.50
C HIS A 241 -22.89 6.22 9.61
N ARG A 242 -21.91 6.01 8.72
CA ARG A 242 -21.89 4.88 7.78
C ARG A 242 -21.74 3.53 8.47
N VAL A 243 -20.96 3.48 9.55
CA VAL A 243 -20.63 2.26 10.28
C VAL A 243 -20.75 2.53 11.79
N PRO A 244 -21.90 2.22 12.41
CA PRO A 244 -22.07 2.36 13.85
C PRO A 244 -21.21 1.33 14.60
N TRP A 245 -20.22 1.79 15.36
CA TRP A 245 -19.25 0.88 15.99
C TRP A 245 -19.86 -0.11 16.99
N LYS A 246 -20.94 0.29 17.67
CA LYS A 246 -21.64 -0.54 18.67
C LYS A 246 -22.29 -1.77 18.06
N ASP A 247 -22.54 -1.75 16.76
CA ASP A 247 -23.18 -2.83 16.02
C ASP A 247 -22.15 -3.81 15.42
N LEU A 248 -20.85 -3.53 15.58
CA LEU A 248 -19.80 -4.37 15.01
C LEU A 248 -19.48 -5.58 15.90
N ASP A 249 -19.43 -6.73 15.26
CA ASP A 249 -18.76 -7.91 15.81
C ASP A 249 -17.25 -7.66 15.91
N LEU A 250 -16.61 -8.39 16.82
CA LEU A 250 -15.16 -8.38 16.91
C LEU A 250 -14.56 -9.19 15.75
N PRO A 251 -13.38 -8.80 15.25
CA PRO A 251 -12.70 -9.58 14.21
C PRO A 251 -12.37 -10.97 14.74
N VAL A 252 -12.41 -11.96 13.84
CA VAL A 252 -12.19 -13.38 14.17
C VAL A 252 -10.87 -13.61 14.93
N GLY A 253 -9.84 -12.79 14.67
CA GLY A 253 -8.55 -12.88 15.34
C GLY A 253 -8.52 -12.32 16.78
N TYR A 254 -9.54 -11.60 17.23
CA TYR A 254 -9.62 -11.06 18.59
C TYR A 254 -10.43 -12.00 19.50
N ASN A 255 -9.74 -12.70 20.40
CA ASN A 255 -10.42 -13.50 21.43
C ASN A 255 -10.80 -12.59 22.62
N GLU A 256 -12.08 -12.54 22.99
CA GLU A 256 -12.53 -11.72 24.12
C GLU A 256 -11.99 -12.22 25.47
N ASP A 257 -11.78 -13.53 25.59
CA ASP A 257 -11.14 -14.11 26.76
C ASP A 257 -9.64 -13.83 26.72
N LYS A 258 -9.22 -12.88 27.55
CA LYS A 258 -7.82 -12.47 27.67
C LYS A 258 -6.90 -13.67 27.92
N SER A 259 -7.29 -14.64 28.76
CA SER A 259 -6.44 -15.79 29.06
C SER A 259 -6.18 -16.68 27.84
N LYS A 260 -7.17 -16.78 26.93
CA LYS A 260 -7.02 -17.50 25.66
C LYS A 260 -6.14 -16.73 24.69
N ARG A 261 -6.26 -15.40 24.60
CA ARG A 261 -5.34 -14.57 23.80
C ARG A 261 -3.91 -14.74 24.28
N GLU A 262 -3.71 -14.61 25.58
CA GLU A 262 -2.41 -14.73 26.23
C GLU A 262 -1.76 -16.09 25.94
N LYS A 263 -2.52 -17.18 26.04
CA LYS A 263 -2.04 -18.52 25.65
C LYS A 263 -1.63 -18.59 24.17
N ILE A 264 -2.39 -17.98 23.26
CA ILE A 264 -2.02 -17.91 21.83
C ILE A 264 -0.71 -17.13 21.63
N LEU A 265 -0.46 -16.09 22.42
CA LEU A 265 0.77 -15.30 22.35
C LEU A 265 1.96 -16.02 22.97
N ASP A 266 1.76 -16.79 24.04
CA ASP A 266 2.79 -17.59 24.70
C ASP A 266 3.33 -18.70 23.78
N ASP A 267 2.50 -19.19 22.85
CA ASP A 267 2.90 -20.16 21.82
C ASP A 267 3.68 -19.52 20.64
N LYS A 268 3.90 -18.19 20.65
CA LYS A 268 4.63 -17.45 19.62
C LYS A 268 6.04 -17.04 20.09
N LEU A 269 6.81 -16.42 19.20
CA LEU A 269 8.13 -15.90 19.55
C LEU A 269 8.03 -14.82 20.63
N ARG A 270 9.04 -14.74 21.51
CA ARG A 270 9.06 -13.87 22.70
C ARG A 270 8.64 -12.42 22.48
N HIS A 271 8.86 -11.87 21.28
CA HIS A 271 8.54 -10.47 20.96
C HIS A 271 7.04 -10.19 20.80
N TRP A 272 6.22 -11.23 20.59
CA TRP A 272 4.77 -11.12 20.60
C TRP A 272 4.28 -10.81 22.00
N ARG A 273 4.58 -11.70 22.95
CA ARG A 273 4.20 -11.51 24.35
C ARG A 273 4.87 -10.28 24.94
N GLY A 274 6.14 -10.06 24.62
CA GLY A 274 6.90 -8.91 25.11
C GLY A 274 6.33 -7.56 24.69
N TRP A 275 5.88 -7.43 23.43
CA TRP A 275 5.17 -6.25 22.94
C TRP A 275 3.78 -6.12 23.55
N TYR A 276 3.02 -7.22 23.60
CA TYR A 276 1.68 -7.25 24.17
C TYR A 276 1.64 -6.72 25.60
N ASP A 277 2.59 -7.15 26.44
CA ASP A 277 2.70 -6.73 27.84
C ASP A 277 3.43 -5.38 28.02
N GLY A 278 3.97 -4.79 26.95
CA GLY A 278 4.75 -3.54 27.02
C GLY A 278 6.13 -3.69 27.67
N THR A 279 6.70 -4.90 27.72
CA THR A 279 8.02 -5.16 28.34
C THR A 279 9.20 -4.72 27.48
N PHE A 280 9.01 -4.68 26.15
CA PHE A 280 9.95 -4.04 25.22
C PHE A 280 9.26 -3.66 23.91
N VAL A 281 9.81 -2.66 23.23
CA VAL A 281 9.32 -2.20 21.94
C VAL A 281 9.88 -3.10 20.84
N SER A 282 8.98 -3.82 20.14
CA SER A 282 9.31 -4.55 18.90
C SER A 282 8.64 -3.92 17.67
N ASN A 283 7.72 -2.98 17.89
CA ASN A 283 6.95 -2.29 16.88
C ASN A 283 7.23 -0.79 16.95
N TYR A 284 8.03 -0.29 16.01
CA TYR A 284 8.40 1.13 15.94
C TYR A 284 7.35 2.00 15.25
N GLU A 285 6.31 1.40 14.67
CA GLU A 285 5.22 2.11 13.99
C GLU A 285 4.04 2.39 14.93
N ALA A 286 4.06 1.82 16.14
CA ALA A 286 3.04 2.02 17.16
C ALA A 286 3.55 2.92 18.30
N PRO A 287 2.64 3.50 19.11
CA PRO A 287 3.04 4.32 20.24
C PRO A 287 3.86 3.52 21.26
N ALA A 288 5.10 3.93 21.50
CA ALA A 288 6.07 3.17 22.30
C ALA A 288 5.66 3.00 23.79
N HIS A 289 4.82 3.90 24.30
CA HIS A 289 4.34 3.90 25.69
C HIS A 289 2.92 3.34 25.85
N TRP A 290 2.27 2.95 24.76
CA TRP A 290 0.99 2.26 24.81
C TRP A 290 1.19 0.75 25.03
N VAL A 291 0.37 0.14 25.88
CA VAL A 291 0.47 -1.28 26.23
C VAL A 291 -0.70 -2.04 25.58
N PRO A 292 -0.47 -2.89 24.56
CA PRO A 292 -1.54 -3.59 23.86
C PRO A 292 -2.45 -4.43 24.75
N ALA A 293 -1.93 -4.98 25.86
CA ALA A 293 -2.72 -5.76 26.82
C ALA A 293 -3.86 -4.98 27.49
N THR A 294 -3.89 -3.64 27.37
CA THR A 294 -4.98 -2.79 27.87
C THR A 294 -6.10 -2.58 26.85
N LEU A 295 -5.93 -3.05 25.60
CA LEU A 295 -6.93 -2.88 24.54
C LEU A 295 -8.23 -3.61 24.89
N THR A 296 -9.33 -2.87 24.86
CA THR A 296 -10.67 -3.41 25.15
C THR A 296 -11.40 -3.83 23.88
N ALA A 297 -12.44 -4.66 24.02
CA ALA A 297 -13.28 -5.08 22.91
C ALA A 297 -13.97 -3.88 22.24
N ASP A 298 -14.47 -2.92 23.02
CA ASP A 298 -15.15 -1.74 22.48
C ASP A 298 -14.18 -0.82 21.73
N GLN A 299 -12.95 -0.67 22.22
CA GLN A 299 -11.90 0.05 21.49
C GLN A 299 -11.59 -0.59 20.14
N VAL A 300 -11.54 -1.93 20.09
CA VAL A 300 -11.37 -2.66 18.82
C VAL A 300 -12.53 -2.37 17.88
N ARG A 301 -13.78 -2.46 18.34
CA ARG A 301 -14.96 -2.16 17.52
C ARG A 301 -14.93 -0.73 16.98
N GLU A 302 -14.62 0.25 17.82
CA GLU A 302 -14.58 1.66 17.42
C GLU A 302 -13.48 1.94 16.38
N VAL A 303 -12.28 1.42 16.61
CA VAL A 303 -11.18 1.50 15.63
C VAL A 303 -11.59 0.89 14.30
N ASN A 304 -12.16 -0.33 14.31
CA ASN A 304 -12.59 -1.02 13.09
C ASN A 304 -13.67 -0.23 12.34
N ALA A 305 -14.62 0.39 13.06
CA ALA A 305 -15.65 1.21 12.44
C ALA A 305 -15.04 2.39 11.68
N PHE A 306 -14.09 3.11 12.29
CA PHE A 306 -13.41 4.23 11.64
C PHE A 306 -12.61 3.77 10.42
N THR A 307 -11.86 2.67 10.55
CA THR A 307 -11.14 2.06 9.41
C THR A 307 -12.10 1.67 8.29
N HIS A 308 -13.29 1.14 8.59
CA HIS A 308 -14.29 0.79 7.57
C HIS A 308 -14.91 2.03 6.91
N VAL A 309 -15.11 3.13 7.65
CA VAL A 309 -15.51 4.42 7.06
C VAL A 309 -14.46 4.90 6.06
N GLU A 310 -13.18 4.91 6.43
CA GLU A 310 -12.07 5.27 5.54
C GLU A 310 -12.05 4.40 4.28
N ASN A 311 -12.28 3.09 4.40
CA ASN A 311 -12.41 2.19 3.26
C ASN A 311 -13.57 2.57 2.31
N GLU A 312 -14.73 2.98 2.84
CA GLU A 312 -15.82 3.49 2.00
C GLU A 312 -15.44 4.80 1.29
N LEU A 313 -14.73 5.71 1.96
CA LEU A 313 -14.27 6.96 1.34
C LEU A 313 -13.25 6.73 0.22
N ILE A 314 -12.37 5.73 0.37
CA ILE A 314 -11.47 5.29 -0.70
C ILE A 314 -12.27 4.76 -1.89
N ASP A 315 -13.31 3.96 -1.65
CA ASP A 315 -14.15 3.42 -2.72
C ASP A 315 -14.89 4.53 -3.48
N ASP A 316 -15.48 5.49 -2.76
CA ASP A 316 -16.13 6.69 -3.32
C ASP A 316 -15.13 7.50 -4.17
N ALA A 317 -13.92 7.74 -3.67
CA ALA A 317 -12.84 8.44 -4.36
C ALA A 317 -12.39 7.74 -5.66
N ILE A 318 -12.31 6.40 -5.65
CA ILE A 318 -12.02 5.60 -6.84
C ILE A 318 -13.17 5.71 -7.85
N GLY A 319 -14.42 5.65 -7.39
CA GLY A 319 -15.59 5.83 -8.25
C GLY A 319 -15.55 7.16 -9.02
N ALA A 320 -15.19 8.26 -8.33
CA ALA A 320 -15.06 9.58 -8.94
C ALA A 320 -13.98 9.62 -10.05
N VAL A 321 -12.79 9.07 -9.78
CA VAL A 321 -11.69 9.02 -10.76
C VAL A 321 -12.05 8.14 -11.96
N MET A 322 -12.65 6.97 -11.73
CA MET A 322 -13.09 6.08 -12.81
C MET A 322 -14.18 6.73 -13.68
N SER A 323 -15.06 7.53 -13.08
CA SER A 323 -16.08 8.29 -13.79
C SER A 323 -15.47 9.38 -14.67
N ALA A 324 -14.48 10.12 -14.15
CA ALA A 324 -13.73 11.11 -14.93
C ALA A 324 -12.97 10.49 -16.12
N ILE A 325 -12.34 9.33 -15.92
CA ILE A 325 -11.68 8.57 -16.99
C ILE A 325 -12.68 8.13 -18.06
N THR A 326 -13.86 7.65 -17.65
CA THR A 326 -14.92 7.22 -18.58
C THR A 326 -15.44 8.40 -19.39
N ALA A 327 -15.61 9.57 -18.76
CA ALA A 327 -16.00 10.80 -19.45
C ALA A 327 -14.96 11.24 -20.51
N ARG A 328 -13.69 10.84 -20.36
CA ARG A 328 -12.63 11.05 -21.35
C ARG A 328 -12.58 9.98 -22.46
N GLY A 329 -13.43 8.97 -22.41
CA GLY A 329 -13.46 7.88 -23.39
C GLY A 329 -12.25 6.94 -23.31
N TRP A 330 -11.59 6.87 -22.15
CA TRP A 330 -10.34 6.13 -21.96
C TRP A 330 -10.54 4.71 -21.40
N GLN A 331 -11.77 4.32 -21.11
CA GLN A 331 -12.07 3.08 -20.38
C GLN A 331 -11.59 1.80 -21.08
N ASP A 332 -11.60 1.78 -22.42
CA ASP A 332 -11.26 0.58 -23.20
C ASP A 332 -9.74 0.34 -23.32
N ASP A 333 -8.95 1.38 -23.05
CA ASP A 333 -7.48 1.38 -23.13
C ASP A 333 -6.80 1.45 -21.75
N LEU A 334 -7.58 1.38 -20.67
CA LEU A 334 -7.11 1.52 -19.28
C LEU A 334 -6.88 0.17 -18.59
N ASP A 335 -5.64 -0.09 -18.19
CA ASP A 335 -5.28 -1.07 -17.18
C ASP A 335 -5.45 -0.45 -15.78
N VAL A 336 -6.18 -1.12 -14.88
CA VAL A 336 -6.28 -0.73 -13.47
C VAL A 336 -5.66 -1.82 -12.60
N LEU A 337 -4.74 -1.43 -11.73
CA LEU A 337 -4.25 -2.28 -10.65
C LEU A 337 -4.64 -1.69 -9.32
N TYR A 338 -5.09 -2.53 -8.41
CA TYR A 338 -5.46 -2.14 -7.06
C TYR A 338 -4.79 -3.07 -6.06
N THR A 339 -4.12 -2.51 -5.07
CA THR A 339 -3.56 -3.27 -3.95
C THR A 339 -3.32 -2.38 -2.74
N THR A 340 -2.64 -2.91 -1.73
CA THR A 340 -2.20 -2.19 -0.53
C THR A 340 -0.75 -2.56 -0.22
N ASP A 341 -0.04 -1.73 0.56
CA ASP A 341 1.35 -1.98 0.91
C ASP A 341 1.52 -3.08 1.98
N HIS A 342 0.60 -3.17 2.92
CA HIS A 342 0.47 -4.23 3.91
C HIS A 342 -0.93 -4.15 4.56
N GLY A 343 -1.27 -5.12 5.40
CA GLY A 343 -2.51 -5.07 6.18
C GLY A 343 -2.34 -4.46 7.57
N GLU A 344 -3.26 -4.82 8.47
CA GLU A 344 -3.42 -4.27 9.83
C GLU A 344 -3.98 -5.39 10.75
N PHE A 345 -3.47 -5.54 11.97
CA PHE A 345 -4.01 -6.44 12.99
C PHE A 345 -5.53 -6.27 13.29
N GLN A 346 -5.99 -5.06 13.53
CA GLN A 346 -7.32 -4.54 13.80
C GLN A 346 -7.96 -5.22 14.99
N GLY A 347 -7.15 -5.65 15.96
CA GLY A 347 -7.56 -6.45 17.11
C GLY A 347 -7.10 -7.89 17.02
N ASP A 348 -6.64 -8.40 15.87
CA ASP A 348 -6.07 -9.74 15.80
C ASP A 348 -5.00 -9.93 16.89
N PHE A 349 -5.14 -11.00 17.68
CA PHE A 349 -4.28 -11.32 18.83
C PHE A 349 -4.29 -10.28 19.97
N GLY A 350 -5.24 -9.34 19.99
CA GLY A 350 -5.25 -8.22 20.92
C GLY A 350 -4.23 -7.14 20.58
N LEU A 351 -3.86 -7.01 19.30
CA LEU A 351 -2.90 -6.02 18.80
C LEU A 351 -3.56 -5.06 17.81
N LEU A 352 -3.00 -3.87 17.70
CA LEU A 352 -3.30 -2.87 16.66
C LEU A 352 -2.02 -2.56 15.88
N PHE A 353 -2.16 -1.77 14.82
CA PHE A 353 -1.11 -1.32 13.91
C PHE A 353 -0.55 -2.45 13.04
N LYS A 354 0.74 -2.36 12.72
CA LYS A 354 1.56 -3.35 12.01
C LYS A 354 2.83 -3.61 12.80
N GLY A 355 3.70 -4.49 12.36
CA GLY A 355 4.99 -4.69 13.03
C GLY A 355 5.75 -5.84 12.39
N PRO A 356 6.86 -6.32 12.98
CA PRO A 356 7.69 -7.39 12.40
C PRO A 356 7.06 -8.79 12.54
N TYR A 357 5.78 -8.91 12.17
CA TYR A 357 4.94 -10.08 12.37
C TYR A 357 4.44 -10.63 11.03
N HIS A 358 4.49 -11.95 10.87
CA HIS A 358 4.15 -12.62 9.62
C HIS A 358 2.85 -13.40 9.80
N VAL A 359 1.73 -12.67 9.73
CA VAL A 359 0.37 -13.22 9.83
C VAL A 359 -0.50 -12.69 8.70
N ASP A 360 -1.58 -13.41 8.39
CA ASP A 360 -2.45 -13.09 7.27
C ASP A 360 -3.02 -11.67 7.33
N SER A 361 -3.37 -11.15 8.53
CA SER A 361 -3.88 -9.79 8.69
C SER A 361 -2.89 -8.70 8.26
N LEU A 362 -1.58 -8.97 8.26
CA LEU A 362 -0.56 -8.04 7.77
C LEU A 362 -0.04 -8.41 6.37
N MET A 363 -0.01 -9.70 6.05
CA MET A 363 0.68 -10.21 4.86
C MET A 363 -0.24 -10.54 3.69
N ARG A 364 -1.52 -10.81 3.91
CA ARG A 364 -2.42 -11.13 2.81
C ARG A 364 -2.93 -9.81 2.22
N LEU A 365 -2.63 -9.57 0.96
CA LEU A 365 -3.01 -8.33 0.28
C LEU A 365 -4.24 -8.54 -0.60
N PRO A 366 -5.19 -7.58 -0.61
CA PRO A 366 -6.06 -7.44 -1.77
C PRO A 366 -5.19 -7.10 -2.99
N LEU A 367 -5.36 -7.84 -4.08
CA LEU A 367 -4.69 -7.53 -5.35
C LEU A 367 -5.65 -7.81 -6.50
N ILE A 368 -5.99 -6.77 -7.23
CA ILE A 368 -6.88 -6.82 -8.38
C ILE A 368 -6.15 -6.24 -9.58
N TRP A 369 -6.26 -6.92 -10.73
CA TRP A 369 -5.90 -6.36 -12.02
C TRP A 369 -7.10 -6.41 -12.96
N ARG A 370 -7.60 -5.24 -13.34
CA ARG A 370 -8.57 -5.07 -14.42
C ARG A 370 -7.82 -4.73 -15.71
N PRO A 371 -7.60 -5.68 -16.62
CA PRO A 371 -6.91 -5.38 -17.87
C PRO A 371 -7.73 -4.42 -18.74
N ALA A 372 -7.04 -3.62 -19.57
CA ALA A 372 -7.71 -2.82 -20.60
C ALA A 372 -8.52 -3.71 -21.56
N PRO A 373 -9.83 -3.45 -21.78
CA PRO A 373 -10.68 -4.24 -22.67
C PRO A 373 -10.08 -4.53 -24.06
N ASN A 374 -9.41 -3.54 -24.66
CA ASN A 374 -8.81 -3.68 -26.00
C ASN A 374 -7.60 -4.63 -26.06
N THR A 375 -7.11 -5.15 -24.93
CA THR A 375 -5.90 -5.99 -24.88
C THR A 375 -6.13 -7.46 -25.23
N LYS A 376 -7.37 -7.86 -25.56
CA LYS A 376 -7.77 -9.27 -25.82
C LYS A 376 -7.35 -10.23 -24.70
N THR A 377 -7.30 -9.74 -23.46
CA THR A 377 -7.00 -10.55 -22.28
C THR A 377 -8.30 -11.20 -21.78
N HIS A 378 -8.66 -12.35 -22.34
CA HIS A 378 -9.95 -13.04 -22.07
C HIS A 378 -9.95 -13.85 -20.77
N ARG A 379 -9.68 -13.21 -19.62
CA ARG A 379 -9.78 -13.87 -18.31
C ARG A 379 -10.44 -12.98 -17.28
N HIS A 380 -11.61 -13.41 -16.82
CA HIS A 380 -12.27 -12.95 -15.60
C HIS A 380 -12.22 -14.09 -14.58
N GLY A 381 -11.92 -13.78 -13.32
CA GLY A 381 -11.93 -14.76 -12.22
C GLY A 381 -10.77 -14.64 -11.24
N SER A 382 -10.69 -15.60 -10.30
CA SER A 382 -9.70 -15.62 -9.22
C SER A 382 -8.46 -16.45 -9.57
N VAL A 383 -7.28 -15.97 -9.18
CA VAL A 383 -6.00 -16.67 -9.33
C VAL A 383 -5.48 -17.11 -7.96
N HIS A 384 -5.46 -18.43 -7.75
CA HIS A 384 -5.08 -19.08 -6.49
C HIS A 384 -3.58 -19.37 -6.31
N GLN A 385 -2.71 -18.58 -6.95
CA GLN A 385 -1.25 -18.76 -6.89
C GLN A 385 -0.60 -17.75 -5.95
N LEU A 386 0.47 -18.19 -5.26
CA LEU A 386 1.28 -17.29 -4.47
C LEU A 386 1.91 -16.22 -5.38
N VAL A 387 1.54 -14.96 -5.15
CA VAL A 387 2.11 -13.81 -5.86
C VAL A 387 2.82 -12.93 -4.85
N TRP A 388 4.10 -12.73 -5.06
CA TRP A 388 4.82 -11.64 -4.43
C TRP A 388 4.65 -10.40 -5.29
N PHE A 389 3.98 -9.38 -4.78
CA PHE A 389 3.65 -8.22 -5.60
C PHE A 389 4.88 -7.35 -5.86
N HIS A 390 5.19 -7.14 -7.13
CA HIS A 390 6.29 -6.28 -7.59
C HIS A 390 5.79 -5.51 -8.81
N SER A 391 5.85 -4.17 -8.84
CA SER A 391 5.24 -3.40 -9.95
C SER A 391 5.90 -3.69 -11.30
N ARG A 392 7.19 -4.08 -11.35
CA ARG A 392 7.87 -4.46 -12.59
C ARG A 392 7.32 -5.74 -13.25
N GLN A 393 6.37 -6.44 -12.61
CA GLN A 393 5.55 -7.47 -13.26
C GLN A 393 4.64 -6.88 -14.36
N LEU A 394 4.36 -5.57 -14.32
CA LEU A 394 3.60 -4.80 -15.33
C LEU A 394 4.31 -4.66 -16.67
N LEU A 395 5.64 -4.52 -16.66
CA LEU A 395 6.43 -4.30 -17.89
C LEU A 395 6.37 -5.49 -18.85
N ARG A 396 5.86 -6.63 -18.41
CA ARG A 396 5.78 -7.85 -19.21
C ARG A 396 4.33 -8.26 -19.55
N THR A 397 3.32 -7.43 -19.26
CA THR A 397 1.90 -7.68 -19.59
C THR A 397 1.43 -6.97 -20.86
N SER A 398 2.19 -6.00 -21.40
CA SER A 398 1.92 -5.37 -22.70
C SER A 398 2.85 -5.91 -23.79
N PRO A 399 2.34 -6.28 -24.99
CA PRO A 399 3.17 -6.60 -26.16
C PRO A 399 4.18 -5.49 -26.51
N ASP A 400 3.81 -4.23 -26.27
CA ASP A 400 4.62 -3.05 -26.61
C ASP A 400 5.72 -2.75 -25.59
N LEU A 401 5.61 -3.27 -24.36
CA LEU A 401 6.60 -3.11 -23.29
C LEU A 401 7.67 -4.22 -23.26
N LYS A 402 7.55 -5.25 -24.11
CA LYS A 402 8.48 -6.40 -24.15
C LYS A 402 9.93 -6.04 -24.50
N ASN A 403 10.14 -4.87 -25.11
CA ASN A 403 11.46 -4.40 -25.54
C ASN A 403 12.24 -3.66 -24.44
N LEU A 404 11.60 -3.38 -23.29
CA LEU A 404 12.30 -2.85 -22.12
C LEU A 404 13.22 -3.92 -21.53
N ARG A 405 14.54 -3.71 -21.61
CA ARG A 405 15.53 -4.57 -20.95
C ARG A 405 15.33 -4.47 -19.45
N THR A 406 14.78 -5.52 -18.85
CA THR A 406 14.83 -5.66 -17.38
C THR A 406 16.29 -5.78 -16.95
N PRO A 407 16.77 -4.96 -15.99
CA PRO A 407 18.12 -5.10 -15.44
C PRO A 407 18.35 -6.55 -15.00
N ARG A 408 19.56 -7.09 -15.21
CA ARG A 408 19.91 -8.50 -14.87
C ARG A 408 19.68 -8.85 -13.38
N GLN A 409 19.48 -7.86 -12.53
CA GLN A 409 19.19 -8.00 -11.09
C GLN A 409 17.71 -8.31 -10.78
N CYS A 410 16.82 -8.29 -11.78
CA CYS A 410 15.39 -8.57 -11.62
C CYS A 410 15.05 -10.03 -11.95
N GLY A 411 14.97 -10.90 -10.94
CA GLY A 411 14.73 -12.36 -11.10
C GLY A 411 13.28 -12.80 -11.32
N TYR A 412 12.44 -12.05 -12.07
CA TYR A 412 10.98 -12.20 -11.98
C TYR A 412 10.25 -12.75 -13.23
N ARG A 413 9.15 -13.48 -12.98
CA ARG A 413 8.16 -13.91 -13.98
C ARG A 413 7.03 -12.86 -14.10
N SER A 414 6.57 -12.60 -15.33
CA SER A 414 5.46 -11.68 -15.65
C SER A 414 4.13 -12.13 -15.03
N MET A 415 3.26 -11.20 -14.60
CA MET A 415 1.83 -11.50 -14.33
C MET A 415 1.15 -12.18 -15.53
N MET A 416 1.52 -11.80 -16.75
CA MET A 416 1.04 -12.44 -17.98
C MET A 416 1.56 -13.89 -18.14
N LEU A 417 2.77 -14.19 -17.65
CA LEU A 417 3.32 -15.56 -17.63
C LEU A 417 2.60 -16.43 -16.59
N MET A 418 2.17 -15.85 -15.46
CA MET A 418 1.35 -16.54 -14.45
C MET A 418 -0.04 -16.90 -15.02
N LEU A 419 -0.66 -15.98 -15.77
CA LEU A 419 -1.93 -16.25 -16.46
C LEU A 419 -1.82 -17.27 -17.60
N LYS A 420 -0.68 -17.34 -18.30
CA LYS A 420 -0.44 -18.39 -19.31
C LYS A 420 -0.24 -19.77 -18.68
N ASN A 421 0.44 -19.86 -17.53
CA ASN A 421 0.72 -21.14 -16.87
C ASN A 421 -0.44 -21.71 -16.05
N SER A 422 -1.43 -20.89 -15.64
CA SER A 422 -2.69 -21.43 -15.10
C SER A 422 -3.57 -22.06 -16.19
N ALA A 423 -3.29 -21.81 -17.48
CA ALA A 423 -3.94 -22.49 -18.60
C ALA A 423 -3.55 -23.97 -18.73
N THR A 424 -2.33 -24.34 -18.31
CA THR A 424 -1.81 -25.71 -18.51
C THR A 424 -2.18 -26.66 -17.39
N ASN A 425 -2.81 -26.19 -16.31
CA ASN A 425 -3.17 -26.99 -15.14
C ASN A 425 -4.66 -26.88 -14.76
N ALA A 426 -5.55 -26.73 -15.73
CA ALA A 426 -6.97 -27.02 -15.52
C ALA A 426 -7.15 -28.55 -15.42
N CYS A 427 -6.97 -29.09 -14.21
CA CYS A 427 -7.21 -30.51 -13.94
C CYS A 427 -8.71 -30.74 -13.74
N SER A 428 -9.22 -31.79 -14.38
CA SER A 428 -10.62 -32.21 -14.44
C SER A 428 -11.28 -32.34 -13.07
N GLN A 429 -12.58 -32.03 -13.03
CA GLN A 429 -13.50 -32.36 -11.94
C GLN A 429 -13.37 -33.85 -11.55
N ASN A 430 -13.10 -34.08 -10.26
CA ASN A 430 -13.26 -35.30 -9.45
C ASN A 430 -11.96 -35.75 -8.77
N GLY A 431 -11.96 -35.69 -7.44
CA GLY A 431 -11.06 -36.47 -6.59
C GLY A 431 -9.75 -35.80 -6.20
N THR A 432 -9.64 -35.48 -4.92
CA THR A 432 -8.46 -35.20 -4.10
C THR A 432 -7.11 -35.58 -4.72
N VAL A 433 -6.32 -34.58 -5.18
CA VAL A 433 -4.85 -34.69 -5.29
C VAL A 433 -4.20 -33.35 -4.96
N CYS A 434 -3.34 -33.38 -3.93
CA CYS A 434 -2.43 -32.32 -3.56
C CYS A 434 -1.31 -32.21 -4.61
N CYS A 435 -1.26 -31.13 -5.39
CA CYS A 435 -0.19 -30.90 -6.37
C CYS A 435 0.63 -29.66 -5.99
N SER A 436 1.79 -29.94 -5.38
CA SER A 436 2.90 -29.01 -5.22
C SER A 436 3.47 -28.64 -6.60
N ALA A 437 3.41 -27.35 -6.95
CA ALA A 437 4.16 -26.87 -8.11
C ALA A 437 5.65 -26.91 -7.78
N LYS A 438 6.38 -27.84 -8.39
CA LYS A 438 7.84 -27.94 -8.30
C LYS A 438 8.48 -26.63 -8.75
N LEU A 439 9.10 -25.96 -7.78
CA LEU A 439 10.04 -24.86 -7.93
C LEU A 439 11.24 -25.35 -8.74
N PHE A 440 11.41 -24.88 -9.98
CA PHE A 440 12.68 -25.04 -10.68
C PHE A 440 13.68 -24.04 -10.09
N ILE A 441 14.46 -24.51 -9.11
CA ILE A 441 15.66 -23.84 -8.62
C ILE A 441 16.71 -23.93 -9.74
N TYR A 442 17.05 -22.81 -10.37
CA TYR A 442 18.30 -22.74 -11.13
C TYR A 442 19.45 -22.61 -10.12
N ALA A 443 19.95 -23.75 -9.65
CA ALA A 443 21.29 -23.82 -9.08
C ALA A 443 22.28 -23.71 -10.25
N ARG A 444 22.92 -22.55 -10.43
CA ARG A 444 24.16 -22.52 -11.21
C ARG A 444 25.25 -23.08 -10.31
N SER A 445 25.83 -24.19 -10.77
CA SER A 445 27.09 -24.73 -10.30
C SER A 445 28.13 -23.61 -10.24
N VAL A 446 28.65 -23.36 -9.04
CA VAL A 446 29.89 -22.62 -8.85
C VAL A 446 30.99 -23.53 -9.42
N VAL A 447 31.47 -23.22 -10.62
CA VAL A 447 32.73 -23.75 -11.10
C VAL A 447 33.81 -23.18 -10.17
N THR A 448 34.36 -24.05 -9.34
CA THR A 448 35.54 -23.78 -8.53
C THR A 448 36.71 -23.44 -9.45
N THR A 449 37.04 -22.16 -9.55
CA THR A 449 38.38 -21.74 -9.94
C THR A 449 39.13 -21.43 -8.65
N GLY A 450 40.10 -22.29 -8.34
CA GLY A 450 40.87 -22.24 -7.10
C GLY A 450 41.71 -20.97 -7.02
N PHE A 451 41.53 -20.23 -5.93
CA PHE A 451 42.50 -19.24 -5.48
C PHE A 451 43.38 -19.89 -4.41
N ALA A 452 44.66 -20.07 -4.74
CA ALA A 452 45.69 -20.46 -3.78
C ALA A 452 46.01 -19.27 -2.85
N PRO A 453 46.23 -19.49 -1.54
CA PRO A 453 46.57 -18.42 -0.62
C PRO A 453 48.04 -18.01 -0.78
N ARG A 454 48.30 -16.72 -1.00
CA ARG A 454 49.64 -16.14 -0.83
C ARG A 454 49.83 -15.81 0.65
N HIS A 455 50.75 -16.52 1.29
CA HIS A 455 51.30 -16.16 2.59
C HIS A 455 52.07 -14.84 2.49
N SER A 456 51.74 -13.88 3.36
CA SER A 456 52.62 -12.75 3.68
C SER A 456 53.81 -13.26 4.47
N THR A 457 55.02 -13.03 3.98
CA THR A 457 56.23 -13.10 4.80
C THR A 457 56.65 -11.68 5.17
N ALA A 458 56.93 -11.50 6.45
CA ALA A 458 57.51 -10.31 7.02
C ALA A 458 58.94 -10.09 6.47
N ARG A 459 59.23 -8.87 6.02
CA ARG A 459 60.33 -8.01 6.46
C ARG A 459 60.22 -6.65 5.81
#